data_AF-A0AB39PUQ1-F1
#
_entry.id   AF-A0AB39PUQ1-F1
#
_cell.length_a   1.000
_cell.length_b   1.000
_cell.length_c   1.000
_cell.angle_alpha   90.00
_cell.angle_beta   90.00
_cell.angle_gamma   90.00
#
_symmetry.space_group_name_H-M   'P 1'
#
loop_
_entity.id
_entity.type
_entity.pdbx_description
1 polymer ?
#
loop_
_entity_poly.entity_id
_entity_poly.type
_entity_poly.pdbx_seq_one_letter_code
_entity_poly.pdbx_strand_id
1 'polypeptide(L)'
;MGTGEGDHGTQAARRRRPSGPSQITAKLTIPFVGEISGTWEPADAERSAAWELYLELVTRVSVEELDPDEGFLREALSSLYTFFNTTREILRRYGPDVAPPLAPGHVSFGVLAVTVLNRVLRPLLAQWHPRLTAYESQRPAGRDPVVHEREWEHAESLRREIAAVRETLVWLARTLQEVANVSDLIDLPAPRAPRPPEGGTLPRRSEEPLTVRAVEVENVLNRGLIGLAA
;
A
#
# COMPACT_ATOMS: atom_id res chain seq x y z
N MET A 1 -51.47 41.87 0.21
CA MET A 1 -50.49 42.06 1.32
C MET A 1 -50.73 40.92 2.29
N GLY A 2 -49.84 39.94 2.31
CA GLY A 2 -50.02 38.66 3.00
C GLY A 2 -48.80 37.79 2.70
N THR A 3 -47.71 38.10 3.40
CA THR A 3 -46.39 37.46 3.31
C THR A 3 -46.13 36.63 4.57
N GLY A 4 -45.42 35.51 4.40
CA GLY A 4 -44.81 34.72 5.48
C GLY A 4 -45.68 33.54 5.92
N GLU A 5 -45.19 32.31 6.10
CA GLU A 5 -43.81 31.87 6.32
C GLU A 5 -43.75 30.38 5.98
N GLY A 6 -42.74 29.99 5.20
CA GLY A 6 -42.45 28.59 4.92
C GLY A 6 -41.78 27.95 6.12
N ASP A 7 -42.39 26.89 6.65
CA ASP A 7 -41.82 26.04 7.68
C ASP A 7 -40.65 25.22 7.08
N HIS A 8 -39.44 25.78 7.15
CA HIS A 8 -38.21 25.07 6.85
C HIS A 8 -37.85 24.19 8.06
N GLY A 9 -38.51 23.04 8.15
CA GLY A 9 -38.09 21.92 8.99
C GLY A 9 -36.66 21.50 8.63
N THR A 10 -35.70 22.03 9.38
CA THR A 10 -34.29 21.65 9.29
C THR A 10 -34.17 20.21 9.79
N GLN A 11 -34.17 19.24 8.87
CA GLN A 11 -33.76 17.88 9.16
C GLN A 11 -32.28 17.91 9.53
N ALA A 12 -32.00 17.98 10.84
CA ALA A 12 -30.69 17.72 11.38
C ALA A 12 -30.24 16.34 10.86
N ALA A 13 -29.31 16.34 9.90
CA ALA A 13 -28.69 15.13 9.41
C ALA A 13 -28.12 14.40 10.65
N ARG A 14 -28.74 13.27 11.00
CA ARG A 14 -28.22 12.33 12.00
C ARG A 14 -26.82 11.93 11.50
N ARG A 15 -25.78 12.60 12.00
CA ARG A 15 -24.39 12.14 11.89
C ARG A 15 -24.41 10.72 12.45
N ARG A 16 -24.31 9.72 11.57
CA ARG A 16 -24.08 8.33 11.97
C ARG A 16 -22.87 8.36 12.89
N ARG A 17 -23.04 7.94 14.15
CA ARG A 17 -21.89 7.67 15.02
C ARG A 17 -20.96 6.74 14.24
N PRO A 18 -19.67 7.04 14.12
CA PRO A 18 -18.74 6.10 13.53
C PRO A 18 -18.87 4.77 14.27
N SER A 19 -19.36 3.75 13.58
CA SER A 19 -19.35 2.39 14.07
C SER A 19 -17.91 1.91 13.99
N GLY A 20 -17.33 1.51 15.12
CA GLY A 20 -15.99 0.94 15.21
C GLY A 20 -15.66 0.52 16.63
N PRO A 21 -14.52 -0.17 16.85
CA PRO A 21 -14.14 -0.65 18.19
C PRO A 21 -13.99 0.53 19.15
N SER A 22 -14.49 0.38 20.38
CA SER A 22 -14.33 1.40 21.43
C SER A 22 -12.89 1.53 21.89
N GLN A 23 -12.11 0.46 21.75
CA GLN A 23 -10.72 0.36 22.16
C GLN A 23 -10.02 -0.69 21.29
N ILE A 24 -8.75 -0.45 20.94
CA ILE A 24 -7.87 -1.42 20.29
C ILE A 24 -6.48 -1.40 20.94
N THR A 25 -5.67 -2.42 20.70
CA THR A 25 -4.24 -2.39 21.01
C THR A 25 -3.47 -2.04 19.75
N ALA A 26 -2.72 -0.93 19.80
CA ALA A 26 -1.79 -0.56 18.74
C ALA A 26 -0.34 -0.90 19.17
N LYS A 27 0.46 -1.40 18.25
CA LYS A 27 1.81 -1.96 18.39
C LYS A 27 2.71 -1.67 17.18
N LEU A 28 3.31 -0.48 17.08
CA LEU A 28 4.20 -0.16 15.98
C LEU A 28 5.60 -0.75 16.19
N THR A 29 6.05 -1.62 15.29
CA THR A 29 7.46 -2.04 15.22
C THR A 29 8.26 -0.97 14.48
N ILE A 30 9.39 -0.53 15.04
CA ILE A 30 10.27 0.49 14.45
C ILE A 30 11.57 -0.19 14.03
N PRO A 31 11.95 -0.13 12.74
CA PRO A 31 13.17 -0.77 12.26
C PRO A 31 14.39 -0.32 13.05
N PHE A 32 15.17 -1.28 13.53
CA PHE A 32 16.44 -1.05 14.25
C PHE A 32 16.35 -0.30 15.59
N VAL A 33 15.14 0.00 16.10
CA VAL A 33 14.92 0.77 17.34
C VAL A 33 14.13 -0.02 18.38
N GLY A 34 13.15 -0.84 17.97
CA GLY A 34 12.32 -1.63 18.88
C GLY A 34 10.84 -1.50 18.57
N GLU A 35 10.00 -1.45 19.60
CA GLU A 35 8.54 -1.46 19.47
C GLU A 35 7.90 -0.39 20.35
N ILE A 36 6.79 0.17 19.87
CA ILE A 36 5.89 1.03 20.65
C ILE A 36 4.53 0.37 20.69
N SER A 37 4.01 0.12 21.89
CA SER A 37 2.68 -0.43 22.09
C SER A 37 1.86 0.41 23.05
N GLY A 38 0.55 0.45 22.86
CA GLY A 38 -0.38 1.07 23.79
C GLY A 38 -1.83 0.84 23.42
N THR A 39 -2.70 1.21 24.33
CA THR A 39 -4.14 1.16 24.15
C THR A 39 -4.61 2.41 23.40
N TRP A 40 -5.49 2.23 22.42
CA TRP A 40 -6.05 3.33 21.64
C TRP A 40 -7.57 3.30 21.72
N GLU A 41 -8.16 4.41 22.18
CA GLU A 41 -9.61 4.66 22.21
C GLU A 41 -9.95 5.76 21.19
N PRO A 42 -10.13 5.42 19.90
CA PRO A 42 -10.13 6.43 18.84
C PRO A 42 -11.41 7.28 18.82
N ALA A 43 -11.22 8.60 18.83
CA ALA A 43 -12.27 9.58 18.60
C ALA A 43 -12.68 9.67 17.12
N ASP A 44 -13.81 10.31 16.81
CA ASP A 44 -14.35 10.42 15.44
C ASP A 44 -13.35 11.05 14.45
N ALA A 45 -12.60 12.06 14.89
CA ALA A 45 -11.55 12.70 14.09
C ALA A 45 -10.40 11.73 13.78
N GLU A 46 -9.98 10.92 14.76
CA GLU A 46 -8.94 9.91 14.58
C GLU A 46 -9.37 8.79 13.65
N ARG A 47 -10.64 8.35 13.70
CA ARG A 47 -11.18 7.36 12.76
C ARG A 47 -11.17 7.87 11.32
N SER A 48 -11.55 9.13 11.15
CA SER A 48 -11.58 9.79 9.83
C SER A 48 -10.16 9.95 9.28
N ALA A 49 -9.21 10.39 10.11
CA ALA A 49 -7.80 10.48 9.75
C ALA A 49 -7.17 9.11 9.47
N ALA A 50 -7.55 8.08 10.24
CA ALA A 50 -7.10 6.71 10.04
C ALA A 50 -7.56 6.16 8.69
N TRP A 51 -8.82 6.40 8.29
CA TRP A 51 -9.32 6.03 6.97
C TRP A 51 -8.49 6.66 5.84
N GLU A 52 -8.23 7.97 5.93
CA GLU A 52 -7.45 8.65 4.88
C GLU A 52 -6.02 8.14 4.80
N LEU A 53 -5.34 7.99 5.94
CA LEU A 53 -3.97 7.50 5.95
C LEU A 53 -3.88 6.03 5.53
N TYR A 54 -4.89 5.23 5.88
CA TYR A 54 -5.02 3.85 5.42
C TYR A 54 -5.13 3.78 3.89
N LEU A 55 -6.00 4.58 3.27
CA LEU A 55 -6.13 4.65 1.82
C LEU A 55 -4.82 5.02 1.14
N GLU A 56 -4.11 6.00 1.68
CA GLU A 56 -2.79 6.40 1.16
C GLU A 56 -1.77 5.26 1.24
N LEU A 57 -1.82 4.42 2.28
CA LEU A 57 -0.94 3.26 2.40
C LEU A 57 -1.30 2.18 1.37
N VAL A 58 -2.57 1.78 1.27
CA VAL A 58 -2.98 0.64 0.44
C VAL A 58 -3.01 0.92 -1.07
N THR A 59 -2.97 2.18 -1.48
CA THR A 59 -2.97 2.57 -2.90
C THR A 59 -1.60 2.96 -3.43
N ARG A 60 -0.57 3.00 -2.58
CA ARG A 60 0.79 3.36 -2.98
C ARG A 60 1.66 2.12 -3.16
N VAL A 61 2.50 2.18 -4.19
CA VAL A 61 3.56 1.20 -4.53
C VAL A 61 4.42 0.82 -3.33
N SER A 62 4.52 1.69 -2.31
CA SER A 62 5.27 1.45 -1.08
C SER A 62 4.82 0.23 -0.26
N VAL A 63 3.68 -0.40 -0.55
CA VAL A 63 3.20 -1.58 0.19
C VAL A 63 3.35 -2.88 -0.61
N GLU A 64 3.63 -2.83 -1.90
CA GLU A 64 3.81 -4.02 -2.75
C GLU A 64 5.28 -4.42 -2.88
N GLU A 65 5.58 -5.71 -2.73
CA GLU A 65 6.95 -6.21 -2.82
C GLU A 65 7.31 -6.38 -4.28
N LEU A 66 8.29 -5.62 -4.72
CA LEU A 66 8.87 -5.77 -6.04
C LEU A 66 9.96 -6.84 -5.95
N ASP A 67 10.01 -7.69 -6.97
CA ASP A 67 11.06 -8.69 -7.11
C ASP A 67 12.46 -8.04 -7.02
N PRO A 68 13.51 -8.78 -6.61
CA PRO A 68 14.87 -8.25 -6.55
C PRO A 68 15.37 -7.67 -7.88
N ASP A 69 14.81 -8.08 -9.01
CA ASP A 69 15.17 -7.53 -10.32
C ASP A 69 14.19 -6.49 -10.85
N GLU A 70 13.25 -6.06 -10.00
CA GLU A 70 12.21 -5.10 -10.32
C GLU A 70 12.31 -3.85 -9.41
N GLY A 71 11.67 -2.77 -9.86
CA GLY A 71 11.63 -1.51 -9.13
C GLY A 71 12.88 -0.64 -9.24
N PHE A 72 12.64 0.67 -9.15
CA PHE A 72 13.65 1.72 -9.17
C PHE A 72 13.74 2.34 -7.76
N LEU A 73 14.92 2.34 -7.13
CA LEU A 73 15.11 2.80 -5.74
C LEU A 73 14.74 4.28 -5.59
N ARG A 74 15.04 5.07 -6.63
CA ARG A 74 14.59 6.45 -6.76
C ARG A 74 13.08 6.60 -6.64
N GLU A 75 12.30 5.75 -7.30
CA GLU A 75 10.84 5.78 -7.24
C GLU A 75 10.33 5.38 -5.85
N ALA A 76 10.91 4.33 -5.26
CA ALA A 76 10.56 3.90 -3.91
C ALA A 76 10.80 5.02 -2.87
N LEU A 77 11.97 5.65 -2.87
CA LEU A 77 12.27 6.78 -1.99
C LEU A 77 11.34 7.98 -2.25
N SER A 78 11.04 8.27 -3.51
CA SER A 78 10.12 9.37 -3.87
C SER A 78 8.69 9.11 -3.40
N SER A 79 8.22 7.86 -3.47
CA SER A 79 6.93 7.44 -2.94
C SER A 79 6.87 7.62 -1.42
N LEU A 80 7.91 7.19 -0.69
CA LEU A 80 8.02 7.36 0.77
C LEU A 80 8.09 8.84 1.18
N TYR A 81 8.79 9.67 0.42
CA TYR A 81 8.84 11.12 0.65
C TYR A 81 7.46 11.78 0.41
N THR A 82 6.75 11.37 -0.64
CA THR A 82 5.38 11.84 -0.88
C THR A 82 4.47 11.43 0.27
N PHE A 83 4.55 10.18 0.72
CA PHE A 83 3.78 9.69 1.86
C PHE A 83 4.07 10.45 3.16
N PHE A 84 5.34 10.82 3.39
CA PHE A 84 5.74 11.70 4.50
C PHE A 84 4.99 13.05 4.46
N ASN A 85 4.88 13.66 3.29
CA ASN A 85 4.17 14.93 3.12
C ASN A 85 2.67 14.78 3.29
N THR A 86 2.06 13.77 2.67
CA THR A 86 0.62 13.49 2.79
C THR A 86 0.22 13.23 4.25
N THR A 87 1.01 12.47 4.99
CA THR A 87 0.77 12.24 6.43
C THR A 87 0.79 13.55 7.23
N ARG A 88 1.70 14.48 6.90
CA ARG A 88 1.73 15.82 7.54
C ARG A 88 0.50 16.65 7.18
N GLU A 89 0.00 16.54 5.96
CA GLU A 89 -1.21 17.23 5.53
C GLU A 89 -2.44 16.71 6.28
N ILE A 90 -2.56 15.38 6.44
CA ILE A 90 -3.62 14.76 7.24
C ILE A 90 -3.55 15.29 8.69
N LEU A 91 -2.37 15.23 9.33
CA LEU A 91 -2.18 15.77 10.68
C LEU A 91 -2.59 17.24 10.81
N ARG A 92 -2.24 18.09 9.83
CA ARG A 92 -2.63 19.51 9.83
C ARG A 92 -4.13 19.71 9.65
N ARG A 93 -4.77 18.92 8.77
CA ARG A 93 -6.19 19.04 8.44
C ARG A 93 -7.07 18.71 9.63
N TYR A 94 -6.74 17.63 10.35
CA TYR A 94 -7.49 17.21 11.53
C TYR A 94 -7.07 17.95 12.81
N GLY A 95 -5.89 18.57 12.83
CA GLY A 95 -5.47 19.46 13.89
C GLY A 95 -5.26 18.76 15.25
N PRO A 96 -5.48 19.44 16.39
CA PRO A 96 -5.22 18.87 17.71
C PRO A 96 -6.12 17.68 18.06
N ASP A 97 -7.26 17.50 17.39
CA ASP A 97 -8.24 16.45 17.69
C ASP A 97 -7.70 15.04 17.39
N VAL A 98 -6.65 14.92 16.58
CA VAL A 98 -5.95 13.64 16.32
C VAL A 98 -4.75 13.41 17.24
N ALA A 99 -4.44 14.34 18.13
CA ALA A 99 -3.35 14.24 19.10
C ALA A 99 -3.76 14.79 20.47
N PRO A 100 -4.84 14.26 21.09
CA PRO A 100 -5.24 14.69 22.43
C PRO A 100 -4.16 14.36 23.47
N PRO A 101 -4.15 15.02 24.63
CA PRO A 101 -3.34 14.60 25.77
C PRO A 101 -3.65 13.15 26.17
N LEU A 102 -2.62 12.33 26.33
CA LEU A 102 -2.76 10.89 26.59
C LEU A 102 -2.32 10.54 28.02
N ALA A 103 -3.06 9.62 28.65
CA ALA A 103 -2.60 8.95 29.85
C ALA A 103 -1.44 7.97 29.53
N PRO A 104 -0.57 7.64 30.50
CA PRO A 104 0.45 6.61 30.31
C PRO A 104 -0.15 5.30 29.76
N GLY A 105 0.57 4.67 28.83
CA GLY A 105 0.13 3.44 28.18
C GLY A 105 -0.90 3.61 27.06
N HIS A 106 -1.32 4.85 26.76
CA HIS A 106 -2.24 5.13 25.65
C HIS A 106 -1.52 5.73 24.45
N VAL A 107 -2.08 5.52 23.25
CA VAL A 107 -1.61 6.12 22.00
C VAL A 107 -2.77 6.81 21.27
N SER A 108 -2.42 7.67 20.31
CA SER A 108 -3.34 8.36 19.40
C SER A 108 -2.85 8.26 17.96
N PHE A 109 -3.72 8.61 17.01
CA PHE A 109 -3.36 8.75 15.60
C PHE A 109 -2.11 9.61 15.43
N GLY A 110 -2.10 10.78 16.07
CA GLY A 110 -1.04 11.75 15.98
C GLY A 110 0.29 11.23 16.50
N VAL A 111 0.29 10.52 17.63
CA VAL A 111 1.52 9.90 18.18
C VAL A 111 2.07 8.86 17.22
N LEU A 112 1.23 7.97 16.69
CA LEU A 112 1.66 6.93 15.75
C LEU A 112 2.19 7.54 14.45
N ALA A 113 1.44 8.47 13.85
CA ALA A 113 1.82 9.14 12.61
C ALA A 113 3.15 9.90 12.76
N VAL A 114 3.31 10.71 13.81
CA VAL A 114 4.55 11.45 14.06
C VAL A 114 5.72 10.50 14.34
N THR A 115 5.48 9.37 15.00
CA THR A 115 6.50 8.34 15.21
C THR A 115 6.96 7.77 13.88
N VAL A 116 6.04 7.38 13.00
CA VAL A 116 6.38 6.87 11.66
C VAL A 116 7.17 7.91 10.87
N LEU A 117 6.73 9.17 10.85
CA LEU A 117 7.45 10.25 10.19
C LEU A 117 8.89 10.39 10.69
N ASN A 118 9.09 10.47 12.01
CA ASN A 118 10.38 10.87 12.58
C ASN A 118 11.32 9.71 12.89
N ARG A 119 10.80 8.52 13.17
CA ARG A 119 11.59 7.35 13.59
C ARG A 119 11.71 6.28 12.51
N VAL A 120 10.82 6.28 11.52
CA VAL A 120 10.83 5.29 10.44
C VAL A 120 11.27 5.96 9.13
N LEU A 121 10.51 6.95 8.66
CA LEU A 121 10.74 7.54 7.33
C LEU A 121 11.93 8.52 7.31
N ARG A 122 12.01 9.45 8.28
CA ARG A 122 13.05 10.49 8.29
C ARG A 122 14.47 9.91 8.28
N PRO A 123 14.83 8.89 9.08
CA PRO A 123 16.19 8.32 9.06
C PRO A 123 16.53 7.74 7.69
N LEU A 124 15.65 6.93 7.11
CA LEU A 124 15.81 6.35 5.77
C LEU A 124 16.01 7.44 4.72
N LEU A 125 15.07 8.40 4.64
CA LEU A 125 15.07 9.45 3.63
C LEU A 125 16.31 10.35 3.75
N ALA A 126 16.67 10.74 4.98
CA ALA A 126 17.84 11.60 5.22
C ALA A 126 19.16 10.90 4.87
N GLN A 127 19.25 9.59 5.10
CA GLN A 127 20.42 8.80 4.76
C GLN A 127 20.56 8.60 3.25
N TRP A 128 19.46 8.24 2.58
CA TRP A 128 19.55 7.62 1.26
C TRP A 128 19.29 8.58 0.10
N HIS A 129 18.43 9.60 0.24
CA HIS A 129 18.24 10.58 -0.82
C HIS A 129 19.54 11.23 -1.31
N PRO A 130 20.38 11.83 -0.45
CA PRO A 130 21.58 12.52 -0.92
C PRO A 130 22.59 11.54 -1.55
N ARG A 131 22.72 10.34 -1.00
CA ARG A 131 23.63 9.31 -1.51
C ARG A 131 23.22 8.82 -2.89
N LEU A 132 21.94 8.51 -3.08
CA LEU A 132 21.43 8.08 -4.39
C LEU A 132 21.55 9.21 -5.42
N THR A 133 21.23 10.45 -5.04
CA THR A 133 21.38 11.61 -5.94
C THR A 133 22.85 11.82 -6.35
N ALA A 134 23.80 11.67 -5.42
CA ALA A 134 25.22 11.77 -5.74
C ALA A 134 25.66 10.67 -6.73
N TYR A 135 25.17 9.45 -6.57
CA TYR A 135 25.48 8.34 -7.46
C TYR A 135 24.87 8.52 -8.86
N GLU A 136 23.59 8.91 -8.94
CA GLU A 136 22.92 9.20 -10.21
C GLU A 136 23.59 10.33 -11.00
N SER A 137 24.14 11.32 -10.29
CA SER A 137 24.85 12.45 -10.92
C SER A 137 26.13 12.04 -11.66
N GLN A 138 26.69 10.87 -11.33
CA GLN A 138 27.90 10.32 -11.94
C GLN A 138 27.58 9.42 -13.15
N ARG A 139 26.30 9.24 -13.49
CA ARG A 139 25.87 8.39 -14.59
C ARG A 139 26.45 8.88 -15.93
N PRO A 140 27.19 8.04 -16.68
CA PRO A 140 27.68 8.40 -18.00
C PRO A 140 26.56 8.75 -18.97
N ALA A 141 26.81 9.68 -19.89
CA ALA A 141 25.86 10.01 -20.94
C ALA A 141 25.51 8.78 -21.78
N GLY A 142 24.22 8.53 -22.00
CA GLY A 142 23.74 7.36 -22.74
C GLY A 142 23.67 6.05 -21.95
N ARG A 143 24.13 6.00 -20.69
CA ARG A 143 23.93 4.84 -19.82
C ARG A 143 22.49 4.81 -19.32
N ASP A 144 21.84 3.65 -19.38
CA ASP A 144 20.50 3.47 -18.84
C ASP A 144 20.45 3.76 -17.32
N PRO A 145 19.48 4.55 -16.80
CA PRO A 145 19.39 4.88 -15.39
C PRO A 145 19.19 3.67 -14.47
N VAL A 146 18.41 2.67 -14.91
CA VAL A 146 18.10 1.49 -14.11
C VAL A 146 19.32 0.59 -14.01
N VAL A 147 20.03 0.38 -15.13
CA VAL A 147 21.28 -0.38 -15.14
C VAL A 147 22.33 0.31 -14.26
N HIS A 148 22.46 1.64 -14.38
CA HIS A 148 23.37 2.40 -13.52
C HIS A 148 23.01 2.22 -12.04
N GLU A 149 21.75 2.44 -11.63
CA GLU A 149 21.33 2.27 -10.23
C GLU A 149 21.63 0.86 -9.68
N ARG A 150 21.45 -0.19 -10.48
CA ARG A 150 21.73 -1.58 -10.08
C ARG A 150 23.21 -1.85 -9.82
N GLU A 151 24.10 -1.11 -10.46
CA GLU A 151 25.55 -1.20 -10.25
C GLU A 151 26.00 -0.47 -8.99
N TRP A 152 25.09 0.23 -8.29
CA TRP A 152 25.43 0.94 -7.08
C TRP A 152 25.74 -0.02 -5.94
N GLU A 153 26.93 0.12 -5.33
CA GLU A 153 27.37 -0.71 -4.20
C GLU A 153 26.41 -0.72 -3.00
N HIS A 154 25.57 0.30 -2.86
CA HIS A 154 24.60 0.40 -1.76
C HIS A 154 23.17 0.01 -2.15
N ALA A 155 22.90 -0.35 -3.41
CA ALA A 155 21.56 -0.67 -3.89
C ALA A 155 20.88 -1.74 -3.02
N GLU A 156 21.60 -2.83 -2.76
CA GLU A 156 21.12 -3.95 -1.96
C GLU A 156 20.92 -3.60 -0.47
N SER A 157 21.75 -2.72 0.08
CA SER A 157 21.55 -2.21 1.44
C SER A 157 20.29 -1.35 1.55
N LEU A 158 20.08 -0.46 0.58
CA LEU A 158 18.90 0.39 0.52
C LEU A 158 17.62 -0.45 0.35
N ARG A 159 17.64 -1.49 -0.49
CA ARG A 159 16.50 -2.39 -0.66
C ARG A 159 16.07 -3.06 0.64
N ARG A 160 17.02 -3.58 1.41
CA ARG A 160 16.73 -4.18 2.72
C ARG A 160 16.13 -3.18 3.70
N GLU A 161 16.65 -1.96 3.74
CA GLU A 161 16.09 -0.92 4.62
C GLU A 161 14.69 -0.46 4.17
N ILE A 162 14.46 -0.35 2.86
CA ILE A 162 13.11 -0.10 2.32
C ILE A 162 12.18 -1.24 2.73
N ALA A 163 12.57 -2.51 2.56
CA ALA A 163 11.75 -3.65 2.95
C ALA A 163 11.38 -3.62 4.44
N ALA A 164 12.32 -3.33 5.34
CA ALA A 164 12.04 -3.18 6.77
C ALA A 164 11.06 -2.03 7.08
N VAL A 165 11.18 -0.91 6.36
CA VAL A 165 10.20 0.19 6.45
C VAL A 165 8.83 -0.25 5.94
N ARG A 166 8.77 -1.01 4.85
CA ARG A 166 7.51 -1.51 4.28
C ARG A 166 6.76 -2.41 5.26
N GLU A 167 7.44 -3.32 5.94
CA GLU A 167 6.83 -4.15 7.01
C GLU A 167 6.17 -3.29 8.10
N THR A 168 6.85 -2.21 8.49
CA THR A 168 6.33 -1.25 9.47
C THR A 168 5.07 -0.52 8.95
N LEU A 169 5.06 -0.14 7.67
CA LEU A 169 3.93 0.54 7.04
C LEU A 169 2.73 -0.39 6.82
N VAL A 170 2.95 -1.67 6.50
CA VAL A 170 1.90 -2.70 6.46
C VAL A 170 1.24 -2.85 7.83
N TRP A 171 2.06 -2.91 8.88
CA TRP A 171 1.53 -3.00 10.25
C TRP A 171 0.69 -1.77 10.62
N LEU A 172 1.18 -0.58 10.27
CA LEU A 172 0.43 0.66 10.46
C LEU A 172 -0.90 0.61 9.70
N ALA A 173 -0.90 0.18 8.43
CA ALA A 173 -2.11 0.08 7.62
C ALA A 173 -3.17 -0.82 8.28
N ARG A 174 -2.79 -2.00 8.78
CA ARG A 174 -3.69 -2.92 9.48
C ARG A 174 -4.29 -2.28 10.75
N THR A 175 -3.50 -1.52 11.49
CA THR A 175 -3.97 -0.81 12.69
C THR A 175 -4.97 0.29 12.33
N LEU A 176 -4.68 1.05 11.28
CA LEU A 176 -5.56 2.12 10.82
C LEU A 176 -6.87 1.57 10.23
N GLN A 177 -6.82 0.43 9.55
CA GLN A 177 -7.99 -0.30 9.08
C GLN A 177 -8.92 -0.66 10.25
N GLU A 178 -8.37 -1.21 11.33
CA GLU A 178 -9.15 -1.59 12.52
C GLU A 178 -9.79 -0.36 13.19
N VAL A 179 -9.03 0.74 13.33
CA VAL A 179 -9.54 2.00 13.89
C VAL A 179 -10.67 2.60 13.04
N ALA A 180 -10.47 2.63 11.72
CA ALA A 180 -11.45 3.12 10.77
C ALA A 180 -12.66 2.19 10.63
N ASN A 181 -12.55 0.94 11.11
CA ASN A 181 -13.56 -0.11 11.01
C ASN A 181 -14.02 -0.32 9.56
N VAL A 182 -13.05 -0.51 8.67
CA VAL A 182 -13.26 -0.72 7.23
C VAL A 182 -12.82 -2.10 6.79
N SER A 183 -13.26 -2.50 5.59
CA SER A 183 -12.86 -3.77 4.98
C SER A 183 -11.37 -3.80 4.68
N ASP A 184 -10.83 -5.01 4.61
CA ASP A 184 -9.45 -5.23 4.21
C ASP A 184 -9.27 -4.96 2.71
N LEU A 185 -8.53 -3.90 2.41
CA LEU A 185 -8.07 -3.49 1.08
C LEU A 185 -6.59 -3.84 0.85
N ILE A 186 -5.90 -4.42 1.83
CA ILE A 186 -4.54 -4.93 1.69
C ILE A 186 -4.62 -6.29 1.00
N ASP A 187 -5.40 -7.20 1.56
CA ASP A 187 -5.55 -8.58 1.10
C ASP A 187 -6.92 -8.77 0.43
N LEU A 188 -7.11 -8.17 -0.76
CA LEU A 188 -8.40 -8.21 -1.47
C LEU A 188 -8.79 -9.67 -1.82
N PRO A 189 -9.98 -10.15 -1.39
CA PRO A 189 -10.42 -11.50 -1.71
C PRO A 189 -10.68 -11.63 -3.22
N ALA A 190 -10.25 -12.76 -3.79
CA ALA A 190 -10.59 -13.09 -5.18
C ALA A 190 -12.12 -13.09 -5.38
N PRO A 191 -12.63 -12.61 -6.55
CA PRO A 191 -14.05 -12.67 -6.85
C PRO A 191 -14.56 -14.10 -6.68
N ARG A 192 -15.58 -14.32 -5.83
CA ARG A 192 -16.18 -15.64 -5.68
C ARG A 192 -16.75 -16.05 -7.04
N ALA A 193 -16.26 -17.17 -7.59
CA ALA A 193 -16.86 -17.75 -8.78
C ALA A 193 -18.37 -18.00 -8.51
N PRO A 194 -19.26 -17.75 -9.49
CA PRO A 194 -20.67 -18.02 -9.32
C PRO A 194 -20.86 -19.50 -8.95
N ARG A 195 -21.61 -19.75 -7.87
CA ARG A 195 -21.94 -21.11 -7.44
C ARG A 195 -22.65 -21.80 -8.61
N PRO A 196 -22.18 -22.96 -9.10
CA PRO A 196 -22.95 -23.70 -10.09
C PRO A 196 -24.32 -24.02 -9.50
N PRO A 197 -25.40 -23.98 -10.30
CA PRO A 197 -26.74 -24.25 -9.80
C PRO A 197 -26.76 -25.65 -9.17
N GLU A 198 -27.15 -25.72 -7.90
CA GLU A 198 -27.43 -26.97 -7.21
C GLU A 198 -28.55 -27.69 -7.97
N GLY A 199 -28.22 -28.73 -8.73
CA GLY A 199 -29.20 -29.55 -9.44
C GLY A 199 -28.92 -29.89 -10.90
N GLY A 200 -27.75 -29.59 -11.45
CA GLY A 200 -27.36 -30.08 -12.78
C GLY A 200 -26.72 -31.47 -12.72
N THR A 201 -27.50 -32.53 -12.90
CA THR A 201 -26.99 -33.89 -13.16
C THR A 201 -25.96 -33.84 -14.29
N LEU A 202 -24.68 -34.05 -13.99
CA LEU A 202 -23.66 -34.26 -15.02
C LEU A 202 -24.04 -35.53 -15.81
N PRO A 203 -24.17 -35.48 -17.15
CA PRO A 203 -24.35 -36.70 -17.92
C PRO A 203 -23.11 -37.57 -17.75
N ARG A 204 -23.31 -38.86 -17.45
CA ARG A 204 -22.22 -39.84 -17.34
C ARG A 204 -21.40 -39.79 -18.62
N ARG A 205 -20.11 -39.48 -18.52
CA ARG A 205 -19.15 -39.76 -19.60
C ARG A 205 -19.12 -41.26 -19.82
N SER A 206 -19.59 -41.71 -20.98
CA SER A 206 -19.25 -43.02 -21.52
C SER A 206 -17.75 -43.04 -21.81
N GLU A 207 -17.01 -43.92 -21.13
CA GLU A 207 -15.63 -44.24 -21.46
C GLU A 207 -15.61 -45.01 -22.79
N GLU A 208 -15.28 -44.33 -23.88
CA GLU A 208 -14.76 -44.99 -25.08
C GLU A 208 -13.24 -44.82 -25.11
N PRO A 209 -12.46 -45.90 -25.28
CA PRO A 209 -11.01 -45.80 -25.34
C PRO A 209 -10.58 -45.19 -26.68
N LEU A 210 -10.03 -43.97 -26.62
CA LEU A 210 -9.37 -43.30 -27.74
C LEU A 210 -8.11 -44.08 -28.13
N THR A 211 -8.15 -44.74 -29.29
CA THR A 211 -6.97 -45.29 -29.94
C THR A 211 -6.21 -44.15 -30.62
N VAL A 212 -5.06 -43.76 -30.06
CA VAL A 212 -4.19 -42.72 -30.63
C VAL A 212 -3.41 -43.34 -31.80
N ARG A 213 -3.69 -42.90 -33.03
CA ARG A 213 -2.79 -43.08 -34.17
C ARG A 213 -1.75 -41.96 -34.15
N ALA A 214 -0.47 -42.34 -34.05
CA ALA A 214 0.65 -41.44 -34.24
C ALA A 214 0.68 -40.95 -35.70
N VAL A 215 0.73 -39.62 -35.88
CA VAL A 215 1.15 -39.00 -37.14
C VAL A 215 2.27 -38.03 -36.80
N GLU A 216 3.40 -38.36 -37.38
CA GLU A 216 4.72 -37.73 -37.37
C GLU A 216 4.69 -36.47 -38.25
N VAL A 217 5.18 -35.33 -37.76
CA VAL A 217 5.50 -34.18 -38.64
C VAL A 217 6.77 -33.49 -38.13
N GLU A 218 7.86 -33.81 -38.83
CA GLU A 218 9.14 -33.12 -38.84
C GLU A 218 9.08 -31.73 -39.49
N ASN A 219 10.03 -30.89 -39.09
CA ASN A 219 10.71 -29.84 -39.88
C ASN A 219 9.94 -28.63 -40.43
N VAL A 220 10.07 -27.50 -39.74
CA VAL A 220 10.28 -26.18 -40.38
C VAL A 220 11.41 -25.42 -39.67
N LEU A 221 12.64 -25.86 -39.91
CA LEU A 221 13.87 -25.09 -39.68
C LEU A 221 14.70 -25.09 -40.97
N ASN A 222 14.14 -24.61 -42.08
CA ASN A 222 14.92 -24.04 -43.18
C ASN A 222 14.01 -23.42 -44.24
N ARG A 223 14.01 -22.09 -44.36
CA ARG A 223 13.90 -21.28 -45.60
C ARG A 223 13.40 -19.87 -45.26
N GLY A 224 14.35 -18.95 -45.17
CA GLY A 224 14.06 -17.52 -45.02
C GLY A 224 15.30 -16.67 -45.16
N LEU A 225 16.21 -17.03 -46.07
CA LEU A 225 17.34 -16.20 -46.47
C LEU A 225 17.54 -16.36 -47.99
N ILE A 226 17.69 -15.21 -48.66
CA ILE A 226 17.93 -14.98 -50.10
C ILE A 226 16.63 -15.03 -50.95
N GLY A 227 16.18 -14.00 -51.65
CA GLY A 227 16.66 -12.64 -51.93
C GLY A 227 15.81 -12.06 -53.09
N LEU A 228 15.80 -10.74 -53.29
CA LEU A 228 15.66 -10.16 -54.63
C LEU A 228 16.16 -8.70 -54.61
N ALA A 229 17.22 -8.46 -55.38
CA ALA A 229 17.59 -7.15 -55.88
C ALA A 229 16.96 -6.98 -57.26
N ALA A 230 16.38 -5.81 -57.51
CA ALA A 230 16.29 -5.12 -58.80
C ALA A 230 16.13 -3.64 -58.49
#